data_AF-V4JKV9-F1
#
_entry.id   AF-V4JKV9-F1
#
_cell.length_a   1.000
_cell.length_b   1.000
_cell.length_c   1.000
_cell.angle_alpha   90.00
_cell.angle_beta   90.00
_cell.angle_gamma   90.00
#
_symmetry.space_group_name_H-M   'P 1'
#
loop_
_entity.id
_entity.type
_entity.pdbx_description
1 polymer ?
#
loop_
_entity_poly.entity_id
_entity_poly.type
_entity_poly.pdbx_seq_one_letter_code
_entity_poly.pdbx_strand_id
1 'polypeptide(L)'
;MENNIKLGSAEEQQIAQQKNAKMTLRNEINYYVADTDSLVGTASDLAHLLLTELSGFVNKLSEANSLAEMRASTESLKNAIGAVENKVASAEVVFPYQAKLPLSVIDEVVQRANGVSQLINKQNNQS
;
A
#
# COMPACT_ATOMS: atom_id res chain seq x y z
N MET A 1 53.19 -10.28 7.86
CA MET A 1 52.13 -9.61 8.64
C MET A 1 50.81 -10.14 8.12
N GLU A 2 50.21 -11.06 8.87
CA GLU A 2 48.90 -11.62 8.52
C GLU A 2 47.85 -10.53 8.67
N ASN A 3 47.13 -10.25 7.58
CA ASN A 3 46.02 -9.31 7.57
C ASN A 3 44.86 -9.94 8.36
N ASN A 4 44.74 -9.52 9.62
CA ASN A 4 43.67 -9.92 10.51
C ASN A 4 42.39 -9.18 10.10
N ILE A 5 41.68 -9.74 9.12
CA ILE A 5 40.32 -9.30 8.77
C ILE A 5 39.46 -9.58 10.00
N LYS A 6 39.18 -8.56 10.82
CA LYS A 6 38.13 -8.63 11.84
C LYS A 6 36.81 -8.86 11.10
N LEU A 7 36.42 -10.12 11.00
CA LEU A 7 35.05 -10.52 10.73
C LEU A 7 34.18 -9.83 11.80
N GLY A 8 33.26 -8.95 11.36
CA GLY A 8 32.32 -8.28 12.25
C GLY A 8 31.57 -9.29 13.12
N SER A 9 31.02 -8.84 14.25
CA SER A 9 30.33 -9.74 15.19
C SER A 9 29.25 -10.56 14.48
N ALA A 10 28.91 -11.73 15.02
CA ALA A 10 27.87 -12.58 14.42
C ALA A 10 26.53 -11.82 14.22
N GLU A 11 26.23 -10.87 15.11
CA GLU A 11 25.07 -9.97 15.01
C GLU A 11 25.19 -8.99 13.82
N GLU A 12 26.36 -8.39 13.60
CA GLU A 12 26.59 -7.49 12.47
C GLU A 12 26.47 -8.22 11.13
N GLN A 13 26.97 -9.46 11.05
CA GLN A 13 26.84 -10.31 9.86
C GLN A 13 25.38 -10.70 9.60
N GLN A 14 24.62 -10.99 10.66
CA GLN A 14 23.21 -11.36 10.55
C GLN A 14 22.35 -10.16 10.12
N ILE A 15 22.61 -8.97 10.66
CA ILE A 15 21.95 -7.72 10.24
C ILE A 15 22.27 -7.41 8.77
N ALA A 16 23.54 -7.56 8.37
CA ALA A 16 23.96 -7.34 6.99
C ALA A 16 23.29 -8.32 6.01
N GLN A 17 23.19 -9.60 6.38
CA GLN A 17 22.47 -10.60 5.58
C GLN A 17 20.99 -10.28 5.43
N GLN A 18 20.30 -9.91 6.53
CA GLN A 18 18.89 -9.52 6.47
C GLN A 18 18.68 -8.27 5.61
N LYS A 19 19.58 -7.29 5.70
CA LYS A 19 19.54 -6.07 4.89
C LYS A 19 19.71 -6.37 3.41
N ASN A 20 20.67 -7.24 3.06
CA ASN A 20 20.91 -7.66 1.68
C ASN A 20 19.71 -8.43 1.12
N ALA A 21 19.16 -9.39 1.88
CA ALA A 21 17.95 -10.12 1.47
C ALA A 21 16.76 -9.20 1.20
N LYS A 22 16.53 -8.20 2.07
CA LYS A 22 15.50 -7.17 1.86
C LYS A 22 15.77 -6.33 0.61
N MET A 23 17.02 -6.01 0.32
CA MET A 23 17.39 -5.20 -0.85
C MET A 23 17.20 -6.00 -2.15
N THR A 24 17.62 -7.27 -2.18
CA THR A 24 17.39 -8.15 -3.33
C THR A 24 15.90 -8.30 -3.63
N LEU A 25 15.08 -8.59 -2.62
CA LEU A 25 13.63 -8.70 -2.80
C LEU A 25 13.00 -7.40 -3.34
N ARG A 26 13.43 -6.24 -2.85
CA ARG A 26 12.95 -4.94 -3.36
C ARG A 26 13.33 -4.72 -4.82
N ASN A 27 14.55 -5.10 -5.20
CA ASN A 27 15.00 -4.96 -6.58
C ASN A 27 14.20 -5.88 -7.52
N GLU A 28 13.92 -7.12 -7.10
CA GLU A 28 13.07 -8.05 -7.84
C GLU A 28 11.65 -7.51 -7.99
N ILE A 29 11.05 -7.02 -6.89
CA ILE A 29 9.72 -6.40 -6.92
C ILE A 29 9.70 -5.24 -7.92
N ASN A 30 10.63 -4.29 -7.80
CA ASN A 30 10.70 -3.12 -8.69
C ASN A 30 10.88 -3.50 -10.15
N TYR A 31 11.71 -4.50 -10.46
CA TYR A 31 12.01 -4.88 -11.83
C TYR A 31 10.84 -5.63 -12.50
N TYR A 32 10.17 -6.52 -11.77
CA TYR A 32 9.19 -7.43 -12.38
C TYR A 32 7.73 -6.97 -12.26
N VAL A 33 7.36 -6.24 -11.21
CA VAL A 33 5.94 -5.99 -10.88
C VAL A 33 5.63 -4.58 -10.38
N ALA A 34 6.66 -3.80 -10.04
CA ALA A 34 6.50 -2.55 -9.30
C ALA A 34 7.39 -1.42 -9.85
N ASP A 35 7.55 -1.36 -11.17
CA ASP A 35 8.10 -0.16 -11.82
C ASP A 35 7.31 1.07 -11.34
N THR A 36 8.02 2.07 -10.83
CA THR A 36 7.44 3.25 -10.18
C THR A 36 6.45 3.97 -11.10
N ASP A 37 6.77 4.11 -12.38
CA ASP A 37 5.93 4.87 -13.30
C ASP A 37 4.64 4.13 -13.63
N SER A 38 4.72 2.81 -13.90
CA SER A 38 3.53 1.98 -14.10
C SER A 38 2.68 1.85 -12.83
N LEU A 39 3.29 1.78 -11.65
CA LEU A 39 2.55 1.75 -10.38
C LEU A 39 1.79 3.05 -10.15
N VAL A 40 2.42 4.20 -10.39
CA VAL A 40 1.75 5.51 -10.26
C VAL A 40 0.64 5.63 -11.30
N GLY A 41 0.87 5.19 -12.54
CA GLY A 41 -0.16 5.15 -13.58
C GLY A 41 -1.36 4.30 -13.18
N THR A 42 -1.11 3.05 -12.78
CA THR A 42 -2.15 2.10 -12.34
C THR A 42 -2.92 2.62 -11.12
N ALA A 43 -2.22 3.20 -10.13
CA ALA A 43 -2.85 3.78 -8.95
C ALA A 43 -3.70 5.01 -9.30
N SER A 44 -3.23 5.84 -10.24
CA SER A 44 -3.97 7.01 -10.73
C SER A 44 -5.22 6.60 -11.48
N ASP A 45 -5.15 5.60 -12.36
CA ASP A 45 -6.31 5.07 -13.08
C ASP A 45 -7.37 4.50 -12.13
N LEU A 46 -6.93 3.75 -11.11
CA LEU A 46 -7.83 3.23 -10.08
C LEU A 46 -8.45 4.38 -9.26
N ALA A 47 -7.67 5.40 -8.91
CA ALA A 47 -8.19 6.57 -8.20
C ALA A 47 -9.21 7.35 -9.03
N HIS A 48 -8.98 7.52 -10.33
CA HIS A 48 -9.94 8.14 -11.25
C HIS A 48 -11.23 7.34 -11.34
N LEU A 49 -11.15 6.01 -11.52
CA LEU A 49 -12.31 5.13 -11.54
C LEU A 49 -13.13 5.26 -10.24
N LEU A 50 -12.46 5.19 -9.08
CA LEU A 50 -13.10 5.34 -7.78
C LEU A 50 -13.75 6.71 -7.61
N LEU A 51 -13.06 7.79 -8.00
CA LEU A 51 -13.58 9.15 -7.88
C LEU A 51 -14.84 9.34 -8.73
N THR A 52 -14.82 8.88 -9.98
CA THR A 52 -15.96 8.97 -10.90
C THR A 52 -17.16 8.19 -10.36
N GLU A 53 -16.96 6.94 -9.94
CA GLU A 53 -18.04 6.09 -9.45
C GLU A 53 -18.60 6.55 -8.10
N LEU A 54 -17.73 7.01 -7.20
CA LEU A 54 -18.15 7.58 -5.91
C LEU A 54 -18.93 8.88 -6.12
N SER A 55 -18.49 9.75 -7.02
CA SER A 55 -19.24 10.96 -7.36
C SER A 55 -20.63 10.63 -7.91
N GLY A 56 -20.72 9.66 -8.83
CA GLY A 56 -21.99 9.18 -9.36
C GLY A 56 -22.90 8.58 -8.29
N PHE A 57 -22.33 7.81 -7.35
CA PHE A 57 -23.06 7.27 -6.20
C PHE A 57 -23.64 8.39 -5.31
N VAL A 58 -22.83 9.39 -4.94
CA VAL A 58 -23.27 10.51 -4.10
C VAL A 58 -24.39 11.31 -4.77
N ASN A 59 -24.29 11.58 -6.07
CA ASN A 59 -25.35 12.29 -6.80
C ASN A 59 -26.66 11.50 -6.80
N LYS A 60 -26.62 10.21 -7.18
CA LYS A 60 -27.81 9.34 -7.16
C LYS A 60 -28.41 9.20 -5.76
N LEU A 61 -27.57 9.12 -4.73
CA LEU A 61 -28.01 9.04 -3.35
C LEU A 61 -28.71 10.33 -2.91
N SER A 62 -28.22 11.50 -3.33
CA SER A 62 -28.80 12.80 -2.99
C SER A 62 -30.18 13.03 -3.62
N GLU A 63 -30.44 12.37 -4.76
CA GLU A 63 -31.70 12.48 -5.51
C GLU A 63 -32.71 11.37 -5.17
N ALA A 64 -32.28 10.34 -4.41
CA ALA A 64 -33.11 9.20 -4.09
C ALA A 64 -34.25 9.59 -3.13
N ASN A 65 -35.49 9.30 -3.54
CA ASN A 65 -36.71 9.58 -2.77
C ASN A 65 -37.28 8.34 -2.07
N SER A 66 -36.63 7.18 -2.27
CA SER A 66 -37.07 5.92 -1.69
C SER A 66 -35.89 5.02 -1.32
N LEU A 67 -36.15 4.06 -0.43
CA LEU A 67 -35.16 3.03 -0.10
C LEU A 67 -34.80 2.17 -1.32
N ALA A 68 -35.72 2.00 -2.26
CA ALA A 68 -35.47 1.27 -3.50
C ALA A 68 -34.48 2.02 -4.39
N GLU A 69 -34.67 3.32 -4.59
CA GLU A 69 -33.74 4.19 -5.32
C GLU A 69 -32.39 4.30 -4.61
N MET A 70 -32.38 4.38 -3.28
CA MET A 70 -31.15 4.34 -2.48
C MET A 70 -30.36 3.06 -2.74
N ARG A 71 -31.00 1.90 -2.79
CA ARG A 71 -30.33 0.63 -3.13
C ARG A 71 -29.81 0.61 -4.56
N ALA A 72 -30.61 1.09 -5.52
CA ALA A 72 -30.21 1.18 -6.92
C ALA A 72 -28.99 2.10 -7.12
N SER A 73 -28.84 3.16 -6.30
CA SER A 73 -27.68 4.05 -6.38
C SER A 73 -26.34 3.33 -6.19
N THR A 74 -26.32 2.22 -5.45
CA THR A 74 -25.11 1.43 -5.17
C THR A 74 -24.65 0.57 -6.35
N GLU A 75 -25.50 0.36 -7.37
CA GLU A 75 -25.22 -0.62 -8.43
C GLU A 75 -24.01 -0.24 -9.29
N SER A 76 -23.82 1.04 -9.64
CA SER A 76 -22.68 1.43 -10.48
C SER A 76 -21.35 1.22 -9.76
N LEU A 77 -21.26 1.64 -8.50
CA LEU A 77 -20.08 1.40 -7.67
C LEU A 77 -19.85 -0.10 -7.44
N LYS A 78 -20.91 -0.87 -7.18
CA LYS A 78 -20.82 -2.34 -7.04
C LYS A 78 -20.31 -3.01 -8.32
N ASN A 79 -20.77 -2.57 -9.50
CA ASN A 79 -20.32 -3.13 -10.77
C ASN A 79 -18.87 -2.76 -11.09
N ALA A 80 -18.44 -1.54 -10.72
CA ALA A 80 -17.09 -1.07 -10.97
C ALA A 80 -16.04 -1.76 -10.08
N ILE A 81 -16.32 -1.94 -8.78
CA ILE A 81 -15.30 -2.40 -7.82
C ILE A 81 -15.71 -3.61 -6.97
N GLY A 82 -16.98 -4.01 -6.98
CA GLY A 82 -17.49 -5.10 -6.13
C GLY A 82 -16.89 -6.47 -6.44
N ALA A 83 -16.34 -6.66 -7.64
CA ALA A 83 -15.60 -7.89 -7.98
C ALA A 83 -14.35 -8.08 -7.12
N VAL A 84 -13.73 -7.01 -6.62
CA VAL A 84 -12.50 -7.08 -5.82
C VAL A 84 -12.72 -7.90 -4.55
N GLU A 85 -13.83 -7.68 -3.84
CA GLU A 85 -14.18 -8.43 -2.63
C GLU A 85 -14.24 -9.93 -2.91
N ASN A 86 -14.95 -10.34 -3.97
CA ASN A 86 -15.08 -11.74 -4.36
C ASN A 86 -13.74 -12.36 -4.77
N LYS A 87 -12.88 -11.60 -5.46
CA LYS A 87 -11.54 -12.03 -5.86
C LYS A 87 -10.62 -12.24 -4.67
N VAL A 88 -10.73 -11.40 -3.64
CA VAL A 88 -10.01 -11.57 -2.37
C VAL A 88 -10.55 -12.79 -1.60
N ALA A 89 -11.86 -12.92 -1.48
CA ALA A 89 -12.49 -14.02 -0.75
C ALA A 89 -12.21 -15.40 -1.38
N SER A 90 -12.07 -15.45 -2.70
CA SER A 90 -11.70 -16.66 -3.46
C SER A 90 -10.20 -16.91 -3.55
N ALA A 91 -9.37 -16.05 -2.95
CA ALA A 91 -7.91 -16.07 -3.07
C ALA A 91 -7.36 -15.92 -4.51
N GLU A 92 -8.18 -15.44 -5.45
CA GLU A 92 -7.75 -15.06 -6.81
C GLU A 92 -6.84 -13.82 -6.76
N VAL A 93 -7.10 -12.92 -5.80
CA VAL A 93 -6.25 -11.76 -5.51
C VAL A 93 -5.77 -11.85 -4.06
N VAL A 94 -4.45 -11.76 -3.87
CA VAL A 94 -3.83 -11.61 -2.56
C VAL A 94 -3.09 -10.27 -2.53
N PHE A 95 -3.56 -9.35 -1.72
CA PHE A 95 -2.89 -8.07 -1.54
C PHE A 95 -1.62 -8.21 -0.72
N PRO A 96 -0.58 -7.39 -0.97
CA PRO A 96 0.68 -7.45 -0.23
C PRO A 96 0.53 -7.34 1.29
N TYR A 97 -0.49 -6.61 1.77
CA TYR A 97 -0.76 -6.51 3.22
C TYR A 97 -1.26 -7.82 3.83
N GLN A 98 -1.86 -8.72 3.05
CA GLN A 98 -2.35 -10.02 3.52
C GLN A 98 -1.21 -11.04 3.66
N ALA A 99 -0.14 -10.86 2.88
CA ALA A 99 1.11 -11.61 3.06
C ALA A 99 1.90 -11.14 4.30
N LYS A 100 1.63 -9.93 4.76
CA LYS A 100 2.12 -9.39 6.03
C LYS A 100 1.13 -9.74 7.14
N LEU A 101 1.59 -9.97 8.37
CA LEU A 101 0.65 -10.10 9.49
C LEU A 101 -0.08 -8.75 9.68
N PRO A 102 -1.41 -8.70 9.88
CA PRO A 102 -2.16 -7.43 9.93
C PRO A 102 -1.60 -6.39 10.91
N LEU A 103 -1.12 -6.84 12.07
CA LEU A 103 -0.48 -5.99 13.08
C LEU A 103 0.81 -5.34 12.54
N SER A 104 1.60 -6.06 11.74
CA SER A 104 2.85 -5.53 11.18
C SER A 104 2.65 -4.38 10.19
N VAL A 105 1.51 -4.35 9.48
CA VAL A 105 1.21 -3.30 8.51
C VAL A 105 0.82 -2.00 9.20
N ILE A 106 0.00 -2.09 10.24
CA ILE A 106 -0.39 -0.93 11.04
C ILE A 106 0.83 -0.34 11.76
N ASP A 107 1.68 -1.19 12.32
CA ASP A 107 2.92 -0.74 12.97
C ASP A 107 3.86 -0.05 11.97
N GLU A 108 4.03 -0.58 10.75
CA GLU A 108 4.79 0.06 9.67
C GLU A 108 4.21 1.44 9.31
N VAL A 109 2.89 1.56 9.20
CA VAL A 109 2.21 2.84 8.91
C VAL A 109 2.44 3.85 10.03
N VAL A 110 2.25 3.44 11.29
CA VAL A 110 2.46 4.29 12.46
C VAL A 110 3.91 4.74 12.57
N GLN A 111 4.88 3.84 12.41
CA GLN A 111 6.31 4.16 12.41
C GLN A 111 6.66 5.17 11.31
N ARG A 112 6.15 4.95 10.09
CA ARG A 112 6.38 5.86 8.97
C ARG A 112 5.77 7.24 9.22
N ALA A 113 4.51 7.30 9.66
CA ALA A 113 3.82 8.56 9.93
C ALA A 113 4.58 9.36 10.99
N ASN A 114 4.96 8.74 12.11
CA ASN A 114 5.72 9.38 13.17
C ASN A 114 7.10 9.84 12.71
N GLY A 115 7.82 9.01 11.95
CA GLY A 115 9.14 9.38 11.41
C GLY A 115 9.08 10.59 10.48
N VAL A 116 8.06 10.66 9.62
CA VAL A 116 7.82 11.83 8.76
C VAL A 116 7.52 13.07 9.58
N SER A 117 6.61 12.98 10.56
CA SER A 117 6.27 14.10 11.44
C SER A 117 7.48 14.63 12.23
N GLN A 118 8.36 13.74 12.71
CA GLN A 118 9.59 14.14 13.40
C GLN A 118 10.53 14.95 12.51
N LEU A 119 10.70 14.55 11.24
CA LEU A 119 11.54 15.28 10.28
C LEU A 119 10.97 16.67 9.97
N ILE A 120 9.66 16.76 9.75
CA ILE A 120 8.96 18.04 9.52
C ILE A 120 9.14 18.97 10.73
N ASN A 121 8.92 18.48 11.95
CA ASN A 121 9.07 19.28 13.16
C ASN A 121 10.52 19.72 13.37
N LYS A 122 11.51 18.88 13.05
CA LYS A 122 12.92 19.24 13.11
C LYS A 122 13.27 20.37 12.14
N GLN A 123 12.72 20.34 10.91
CA GLN A 123 12.92 21.40 9.92
C GLN A 123 12.29 22.72 10.36
N ASN A 124 11.07 22.68 10.90
CA ASN A 124 10.37 23.87 11.41
C ASN A 124 11.07 24.51 12.62
N ASN A 125 11.76 23.72 13.45
CA ASN A 125 12.51 24.22 14.62
C ASN A 125 13.93 24.72 14.27
N GLN A 126 14.36 24.56 13.02
CA GLN A 126 15.66 25.02 12.49
C GLN A 126 15.53 26.24 11.57
N SER A 127 14.29 26.68 11.30
CA SER A 127 13.95 27.89 10.52
C SER A 127 13.57 29.02 11.46
#